data_AF-A0A495JJ61-F1
#
_entry.id   AF-A0A495JJ61-F1
#
_cell.length_a   1.000
_cell.length_b   1.000
_cell.length_c   1.000
_cell.angle_alpha   90.00
_cell.angle_beta   90.00
_cell.angle_gamma   90.00
#
_symmetry.space_group_name_H-M   'P 1'
#
loop_
_entity.id
_entity.type
_entity.pdbx_description
1 polymer ?
#
loop_
_entity_poly.entity_id
_entity_poly.type
_entity_poly.pdbx_seq_one_letter_code
_entity_poly.pdbx_strand_id
1 'polypeptide(L)'
;MTGDESLPPVPPPAADESDPVTASTADGAVPARSPRRGPLLVVVIGICLAVVAGTGYLIVSLAGPGRDAPLVIDQPNTVLWGQTISRPIEIAADHVTLRMLTVATGGDAAVRIRAGIRDTVIEDTRIECAEEHTDGIVPGGYSALRVRVDGCRQPFRQSPDAPASIVDSTANGRPYTPGRSVAATPTPKDFGTDPPSAENAAGAPTPMSYWPAAESTGVPAGTVLRESGSLDLRKPGEVISNLNITGCVTVRAANVVLRNSRITCDSATFSIRTYESASNLVVEDVEINGMGRNSSAVCCANYTLRRVNIHNVIDGPRLSANTTIVDSWIHDLVRVPDSHNDTLQTTGGDNIVVRHNRLEPHRPGTQDPLNACLMIGSTTSDSVTNLLVEENYCDGGNYSIGVRDDLVASNIVIRGNRFGRNFRYGVIARSDQAGISWDRGSNVWFDSGQPVVP
;
A
#
# COMPACT_ATOMS: atom_id res chain seq x y z
N MET A 1 21.17 -40.76 -41.70
CA MET A 1 19.96 -41.51 -42.10
C MET A 1 18.77 -40.77 -41.53
N THR A 2 17.68 -40.71 -42.28
CA THR A 2 16.50 -39.87 -42.04
C THR A 2 15.54 -40.50 -41.02
N GLY A 3 14.75 -39.65 -40.36
CA GLY A 3 13.73 -40.04 -39.38
C GLY A 3 12.89 -38.83 -39.01
N ASP A 4 12.10 -38.35 -39.98
CA ASP A 4 11.15 -37.25 -39.86
C ASP A 4 9.75 -37.85 -39.73
N GLU A 5 8.99 -37.49 -38.69
CA GLU A 5 7.58 -37.89 -38.52
C GLU A 5 6.73 -36.65 -38.25
N SER A 6 6.07 -36.20 -39.31
CA SER A 6 5.11 -35.10 -39.31
C SER A 6 3.74 -35.52 -38.74
N LEU A 7 3.23 -34.78 -37.75
CA LEU A 7 1.84 -34.91 -37.28
C LEU A 7 0.85 -34.23 -38.25
N PRO A 8 -0.36 -34.79 -38.46
CA PRO A 8 -1.39 -34.21 -39.33
C PRO A 8 -2.15 -33.04 -38.67
N PRO A 9 -2.74 -32.12 -39.44
CA PRO A 9 -3.41 -30.92 -38.93
C PRO A 9 -4.83 -31.16 -38.39
N VAL A 10 -5.22 -30.33 -37.42
CA VAL A 10 -6.57 -30.30 -36.81
C VAL A 10 -7.49 -29.32 -37.57
N PRO A 11 -8.75 -29.68 -37.90
CA PRO A 11 -9.69 -28.78 -38.56
C PRO A 11 -10.36 -27.79 -37.59
N PRO A 12 -10.79 -26.60 -38.07
CA PRO A 12 -11.43 -25.58 -37.23
C PRO A 12 -12.90 -25.88 -36.90
N PRO A 13 -13.44 -25.37 -35.77
CA PRO A 13 -14.86 -25.45 -35.46
C PRO A 13 -15.70 -24.50 -36.33
N ALA A 14 -16.93 -24.91 -36.64
CA ALA A 14 -17.86 -24.16 -37.46
C ALA A 14 -18.53 -23.00 -36.70
N ALA A 15 -18.92 -21.96 -37.43
CA ALA A 15 -19.81 -20.90 -36.94
C ALA A 15 -21.27 -21.38 -36.99
N ASP A 16 -22.09 -20.89 -36.07
CA ASP A 16 -23.54 -21.06 -36.07
C ASP A 16 -24.20 -19.67 -36.11
N GLU A 17 -24.94 -19.40 -37.18
CA GLU A 17 -25.76 -18.20 -37.34
C GLU A 17 -27.23 -18.58 -37.10
N SER A 18 -27.93 -17.83 -36.24
CA SER A 18 -29.39 -17.83 -36.25
C SER A 18 -29.93 -16.41 -36.09
N ASP A 19 -30.48 -15.90 -37.18
CA ASP A 19 -31.01 -14.53 -37.36
C ASP A 19 -32.43 -14.35 -36.73
N PRO A 20 -32.96 -13.12 -36.61
CA PRO A 20 -34.09 -12.80 -35.73
C PRO A 20 -35.47 -12.92 -36.37
N VAL A 21 -36.51 -13.00 -35.52
CA VAL A 21 -37.92 -13.03 -35.93
C VAL A 21 -38.59 -11.66 -35.82
N THR A 22 -39.15 -11.19 -36.94
CA THR A 22 -40.08 -10.05 -37.08
C THR A 22 -41.51 -10.57 -37.34
N ALA A 23 -42.64 -9.88 -37.14
CA ALA A 23 -42.94 -8.50 -36.71
C ALA A 23 -44.40 -8.45 -36.19
N SER A 24 -44.87 -7.32 -35.63
CA SER A 24 -46.22 -6.80 -35.98
C SER A 24 -46.50 -5.37 -35.47
N THR A 25 -47.19 -4.59 -36.31
CA THR A 25 -47.86 -3.29 -36.08
C THR A 25 -49.21 -3.49 -35.32
N ALA A 26 -50.05 -2.50 -34.95
CA ALA A 26 -50.19 -1.08 -35.30
C ALA A 26 -50.98 -0.25 -34.24
N ASP A 27 -50.92 1.08 -34.36
CA ASP A 27 -51.89 2.16 -34.01
C ASP A 27 -52.87 2.11 -32.81
N GLY A 28 -52.98 3.27 -32.12
CA GLY A 28 -54.08 3.60 -31.21
C GLY A 28 -53.99 5.03 -30.66
N ALA A 29 -54.88 5.94 -31.10
CA ALA A 29 -54.82 7.36 -30.77
C ALA A 29 -55.39 7.74 -29.37
N VAL A 30 -54.93 8.89 -28.86
CA VAL A 30 -55.26 9.46 -27.53
C VAL A 30 -56.65 10.10 -27.48
N PRO A 31 -57.35 10.01 -26.34
CA PRO A 31 -58.17 11.12 -25.84
C PRO A 31 -57.74 11.57 -24.44
N ALA A 32 -57.60 12.88 -24.25
CA ALA A 32 -57.19 13.48 -22.98
C ALA A 32 -58.30 13.42 -21.92
N ARG A 33 -57.94 13.04 -20.69
CA ARG A 33 -58.73 13.29 -19.46
C ARG A 33 -57.82 13.77 -18.34
N SER A 34 -58.16 14.94 -17.79
CA SER A 34 -57.46 15.56 -16.66
C SER A 34 -57.79 14.88 -15.32
N PRO A 35 -56.81 14.45 -14.51
CA PRO A 35 -57.01 14.18 -13.09
C PRO A 35 -56.70 15.42 -12.24
N ARG A 36 -57.31 15.46 -11.06
CA ARG A 36 -57.28 16.59 -10.11
C ARG A 36 -55.90 16.74 -9.47
N ARG A 37 -55.51 17.99 -9.17
CA ARG A 37 -54.35 18.30 -8.31
C ARG A 37 -54.63 17.89 -6.86
N GLY A 38 -54.14 16.70 -6.47
CA GLY A 38 -53.69 16.48 -5.09
C GLY A 38 -52.24 16.97 -4.94
N PRO A 39 -51.74 17.22 -3.72
CA PRO A 39 -50.33 17.52 -3.50
C PRO A 39 -49.52 16.24 -3.74
N LEU A 40 -49.05 16.05 -4.97
CA LEU A 40 -48.05 15.04 -5.25
C LEU A 40 -46.76 15.48 -4.54
N LEU A 41 -46.41 14.81 -3.46
CA LEU A 41 -45.09 14.93 -2.84
C LEU A 41 -44.09 14.38 -3.86
N VAL A 42 -43.56 15.25 -4.71
CA VAL A 42 -42.49 14.88 -5.65
C VAL A 42 -41.23 14.67 -4.83
N VAL A 43 -41.07 13.44 -4.33
CA VAL A 43 -39.76 12.95 -3.93
C VAL A 43 -38.96 12.85 -5.22
N VAL A 44 -38.21 13.91 -5.54
CA VAL A 44 -37.18 13.87 -6.56
C VAL A 44 -36.10 12.94 -6.03
N ILE A 45 -36.24 11.65 -6.31
CA ILE A 45 -35.14 10.70 -6.21
C ILE A 45 -34.16 11.12 -7.30
N GLY A 46 -33.23 11.99 -6.92
CA GLY A 46 -32.14 12.41 -7.78
C GLY A 46 -31.26 11.20 -8.05
N ILE A 47 -31.49 10.51 -9.17
CA ILE A 47 -30.60 9.47 -9.67
C ILE A 47 -29.29 10.16 -10.05
N CYS A 48 -28.35 10.20 -9.11
CA CYS A 48 -26.96 10.45 -9.44
C CYS A 48 -26.50 9.27 -10.29
N LEU A 49 -26.20 9.50 -11.58
CA LEU A 49 -25.43 8.54 -12.36
C LEU A 49 -24.00 8.52 -11.80
N ALA A 50 -23.80 7.73 -10.75
CA ALA A 50 -22.50 7.25 -10.33
C ALA A 50 -22.01 6.24 -11.38
N VAL A 51 -21.28 6.73 -12.38
CA VAL A 51 -20.55 5.84 -13.28
C VAL A 51 -19.35 5.31 -12.52
N VAL A 52 -19.51 4.14 -11.91
CA VAL A 52 -18.37 3.30 -11.52
C VAL A 52 -17.75 2.80 -12.83
N ALA A 53 -16.85 3.59 -13.40
CA ALA A 53 -15.88 3.06 -14.34
C ALA A 53 -15.13 1.92 -13.62
N GLY A 54 -14.90 0.80 -14.28
CA GLY A 54 -14.45 -0.47 -13.68
C GLY A 54 -13.02 -0.48 -13.15
N THR A 55 -12.69 0.50 -12.31
CA THR A 55 -11.36 0.90 -11.83
C THR A 55 -11.39 1.41 -10.38
N GLY A 56 -12.54 1.41 -9.71
CA GLY A 56 -12.70 1.86 -8.31
C GLY A 56 -12.82 3.38 -8.10
N TYR A 57 -12.70 4.18 -9.17
CA TYR A 57 -12.81 5.63 -9.11
C TYR A 57 -14.24 6.11 -9.36
N LEU A 58 -14.76 6.93 -8.44
CA LEU A 58 -16.04 7.61 -8.62
C LEU A 58 -15.83 9.01 -9.23
N ILE A 59 -16.27 9.19 -10.47
CA ILE A 59 -16.36 10.53 -11.10
C ILE A 59 -17.82 11.00 -10.98
N VAL A 60 -18.07 12.02 -10.16
CA VAL A 60 -19.42 12.51 -9.90
C VAL A 60 -19.79 13.64 -10.86
N SER A 61 -20.82 13.44 -11.68
CA SER A 61 -21.47 14.56 -12.36
C SER A 61 -22.23 15.41 -11.35
N LEU A 62 -21.82 16.67 -11.15
CA LEU A 62 -22.34 17.56 -10.10
C LEU A 62 -23.82 18.00 -10.29
N ALA A 63 -24.51 17.50 -11.32
CA ALA A 63 -25.93 17.72 -11.57
C ALA A 63 -26.81 16.93 -10.56
N GLY A 64 -26.86 17.41 -9.33
CA GLY A 64 -27.67 16.86 -8.23
C GLY A 64 -28.31 17.96 -7.38
N PRO A 65 -29.22 17.62 -6.45
CA PRO A 65 -30.10 18.58 -5.79
C PRO A 65 -29.36 19.49 -4.78
N GLY A 66 -29.45 20.81 -4.98
CA GLY A 66 -28.98 21.82 -4.02
C GLY A 66 -27.46 21.91 -3.83
N ARG A 67 -27.00 22.95 -3.12
CA ARG A 67 -25.64 23.02 -2.57
C ARG A 67 -25.54 22.38 -1.18
N ASP A 68 -26.69 22.17 -0.54
CA ASP A 68 -26.78 21.83 0.89
C ASP A 68 -26.97 20.33 1.13
N ALA A 69 -27.30 19.55 0.09
CA ALA A 69 -27.44 18.10 0.21
C ALA A 69 -26.07 17.41 0.10
N PRO A 70 -25.74 16.44 0.98
CA PRO A 70 -24.45 15.77 0.96
C PRO A 70 -24.26 14.90 -0.28
N LEU A 71 -23.02 14.84 -0.77
CA LEU A 71 -22.56 13.75 -1.62
C LEU A 71 -22.38 12.50 -0.76
N VAL A 72 -23.31 11.54 -0.87
CA VAL A 72 -23.24 10.27 -0.15
C VAL A 72 -22.35 9.27 -0.91
N ILE A 73 -21.38 8.69 -0.22
CA ILE A 73 -20.50 7.62 -0.73
C ILE A 73 -20.90 6.32 0.00
N ASP A 74 -21.67 5.47 -0.66
CA ASP A 74 -22.25 4.24 -0.08
C ASP A 74 -21.65 2.93 -0.60
N GLN A 75 -20.66 3.00 -1.51
CA GLN A 75 -19.94 1.83 -2.02
C GLN A 75 -18.60 1.64 -1.27
N PRO A 76 -18.32 0.45 -0.70
CA PRO A 76 -17.03 0.17 -0.07
C PRO A 76 -15.87 0.27 -1.05
N ASN A 77 -14.67 0.59 -0.56
CA ASN A 77 -13.45 0.78 -1.37
C ASN A 77 -13.52 1.93 -2.40
N THR A 78 -14.50 2.84 -2.29
CA THR A 78 -14.60 3.99 -3.21
C THR A 78 -13.40 4.92 -3.04
N VAL A 79 -12.72 5.23 -4.15
CA VAL A 79 -11.72 6.29 -4.21
C VAL A 79 -12.33 7.52 -4.90
N LEU A 80 -12.48 8.61 -4.16
CA LEU A 80 -12.86 9.91 -4.69
C LEU A 80 -11.60 10.77 -4.84
N TRP A 81 -11.22 11.07 -6.08
CA TRP A 81 -9.91 11.62 -6.43
C TRP A 81 -9.98 12.90 -7.27
N GLY A 82 -9.10 13.86 -6.98
CA GLY A 82 -8.81 15.04 -7.83
C GLY A 82 -9.96 16.04 -8.05
N GLN A 83 -11.09 15.89 -7.37
CA GLN A 83 -12.32 16.65 -7.61
C GLN A 83 -12.45 17.87 -6.70
N THR A 84 -13.07 18.94 -7.23
CA THR A 84 -13.56 20.07 -6.43
C THR A 84 -15.03 19.85 -6.11
N ILE A 85 -15.40 19.89 -4.83
CA ILE A 85 -16.72 19.52 -4.32
C ILE A 85 -17.27 20.70 -3.50
N SER A 86 -18.35 21.30 -3.98
CA SER A 86 -18.96 22.52 -3.40
C SER A 86 -20.19 22.23 -2.55
N ARG A 87 -20.17 21.12 -1.80
CA ARG A 87 -21.23 20.60 -0.92
C ARG A 87 -20.64 19.65 0.14
N PRO A 88 -21.38 19.27 1.20
CA PRO A 88 -20.90 18.31 2.19
C PRO A 88 -20.64 16.92 1.58
N ILE A 89 -19.78 16.13 2.21
CA ILE A 89 -19.56 14.70 1.88
C ILE A 89 -20.02 13.84 3.05
N GLU A 90 -20.76 12.77 2.76
CA GLU A 90 -21.19 11.79 3.75
C GLU A 90 -20.69 10.39 3.37
N ILE A 91 -19.80 9.83 4.20
CA ILE A 91 -19.20 8.51 4.00
C ILE A 91 -20.04 7.46 4.72
N ALA A 92 -20.56 6.51 3.95
CA ALA A 92 -21.54 5.52 4.38
C ALA A 92 -21.07 4.06 4.14
N ALA A 93 -19.81 3.85 3.79
CA ALA A 93 -19.21 2.53 3.54
C ALA A 93 -17.75 2.44 3.98
N ASP A 94 -17.28 1.23 4.29
CA ASP A 94 -15.90 0.94 4.73
C ASP A 94 -14.85 1.16 3.61
N HIS A 95 -13.61 1.44 4.00
CA HIS A 95 -12.44 1.59 3.11
C HIS A 95 -12.55 2.73 2.06
N VAL A 96 -13.33 3.78 2.35
CA VAL A 96 -13.46 4.94 1.46
C VAL A 96 -12.23 5.84 1.56
N THR A 97 -11.65 6.22 0.41
CA THR A 97 -10.50 7.11 0.31
C THR A 97 -10.88 8.43 -0.38
N LEU A 98 -10.66 9.55 0.29
CA LEU A 98 -10.74 10.90 -0.29
C LEU A 98 -9.31 11.39 -0.57
N ARG A 99 -8.94 11.63 -1.83
CA ARG A 99 -7.54 11.94 -2.21
C ARG A 99 -7.43 13.13 -3.15
N MET A 100 -6.55 14.10 -2.83
CA MET A 100 -6.34 15.32 -3.63
C MET A 100 -7.64 16.09 -3.96
N LEU A 101 -8.58 16.14 -3.01
CA LEU A 101 -9.84 16.88 -3.19
C LEU A 101 -9.70 18.33 -2.76
N THR A 102 -10.57 19.19 -3.29
CA THR A 102 -10.87 20.51 -2.71
C THR A 102 -12.34 20.55 -2.34
N VAL A 103 -12.66 20.54 -1.05
CA VAL A 103 -14.03 20.58 -0.52
C VAL A 103 -14.29 21.98 0.02
N ALA A 104 -15.30 22.68 -0.51
CA ALA A 104 -15.66 24.03 -0.08
C ALA A 104 -17.17 24.10 0.21
N THR A 105 -17.56 24.15 1.49
CA THR A 105 -18.97 23.93 1.90
C THR A 105 -19.33 24.60 3.22
N GLY A 106 -20.62 24.91 3.39
CA GLY A 106 -21.24 25.20 4.69
C GLY A 106 -21.92 23.96 5.28
N GLY A 107 -22.88 24.18 6.19
CA GLY A 107 -23.68 23.15 6.86
C GLY A 107 -23.02 22.62 8.15
N ASP A 108 -23.51 21.49 8.68
CA ASP A 108 -23.05 20.97 9.98
C ASP A 108 -21.61 20.43 9.96
N ALA A 109 -21.19 19.81 8.85
CA ALA A 109 -19.84 19.27 8.68
C ALA A 109 -19.46 19.13 7.21
N ALA A 110 -18.19 19.37 6.87
CA ALA A 110 -17.69 19.23 5.50
C ALA A 110 -17.50 17.77 5.07
N VAL A 111 -17.00 16.91 5.99
CA VAL A 111 -16.92 15.46 5.81
C VAL A 111 -17.51 14.76 7.03
N ARG A 112 -18.57 13.99 6.82
CA ARG A 112 -19.26 13.22 7.86
C ARG A 112 -19.13 11.73 7.60
N ILE A 113 -18.55 11.00 8.55
CA ILE A 113 -18.44 9.54 8.52
C ILE A 113 -19.60 8.97 9.34
N ARG A 114 -20.35 8.00 8.79
CA ARG A 114 -21.42 7.32 9.52
C ARG A 114 -20.87 6.45 10.65
N ALA A 115 -21.68 6.24 11.69
CA ALA A 115 -21.31 5.37 12.79
C ALA A 115 -21.09 3.92 12.31
N GLY A 116 -20.04 3.27 12.80
CA GLY A 116 -19.69 1.89 12.45
C GLY A 116 -18.83 1.74 11.18
N ILE A 117 -18.60 2.81 10.43
CA ILE A 117 -17.71 2.80 9.26
C ILE A 117 -16.25 2.73 9.69
N ARG A 118 -15.45 1.94 8.97
CA ARG A 118 -14.02 1.70 9.22
C ARG A 118 -13.16 2.13 8.04
N ASP A 119 -11.88 2.34 8.34
CA ASP A 119 -10.79 2.50 7.37
C ASP A 119 -11.03 3.63 6.35
N THR A 120 -11.67 4.71 6.81
CA THR A 120 -11.77 5.96 6.04
C THR A 120 -10.41 6.66 6.02
N VAL A 121 -9.91 6.95 4.82
CA VAL A 121 -8.63 7.64 4.59
C VAL A 121 -8.86 8.95 3.85
N ILE A 122 -8.20 10.01 4.29
CA ILE A 122 -8.25 11.35 3.68
C ILE A 122 -6.80 11.80 3.44
N GLU A 123 -6.40 11.87 2.18
CA GLU A 123 -5.03 12.18 1.73
C GLU A 123 -5.00 13.50 0.94
N ASP A 124 -3.98 14.34 1.17
CA ASP A 124 -3.61 15.46 0.28
C ASP A 124 -4.77 16.42 -0.05
N THR A 125 -5.77 16.49 0.82
CA THR A 125 -7.08 17.12 0.57
C THR A 125 -7.20 18.46 1.29
N ARG A 126 -7.78 19.45 0.62
CA ARG A 126 -8.12 20.77 1.16
C ARG A 126 -9.60 20.84 1.49
N ILE A 127 -9.93 21.30 2.69
CA ILE A 127 -11.29 21.50 3.19
C ILE A 127 -11.42 22.96 3.64
N GLU A 128 -12.39 23.65 3.09
CA GLU A 128 -12.72 25.05 3.39
C GLU A 128 -14.17 25.11 3.89
N CYS A 129 -14.34 25.42 5.17
CA CYS A 129 -15.66 25.67 5.73
C CYS A 129 -16.08 27.12 5.43
N ALA A 130 -17.22 27.28 4.76
CA ALA A 130 -17.76 28.58 4.38
C ALA A 130 -18.50 29.30 5.53
N GLU A 131 -18.82 28.58 6.61
CA GLU A 131 -19.63 29.07 7.73
C GLU A 131 -18.94 28.72 9.06
N GLU A 132 -18.90 29.67 10.01
CA GLU A 132 -18.16 29.52 11.28
C GLU A 132 -18.65 28.37 12.19
N HIS A 133 -19.81 27.78 11.88
CA HIS A 133 -20.39 26.68 12.65
C HIS A 133 -20.16 25.29 12.04
N THR A 134 -19.63 25.21 10.82
CA THR A 134 -19.33 23.95 10.12
C THR A 134 -18.11 23.29 10.73
N ASP A 135 -18.22 22.01 11.10
CA ASP A 135 -17.05 21.21 11.47
C ASP A 135 -16.33 20.67 10.21
N GLY A 136 -15.04 20.38 10.30
CA GLY A 136 -14.28 19.82 9.18
C GLY A 136 -14.61 18.34 8.97
N ILE A 137 -13.86 17.47 9.63
CA ILE A 137 -14.06 16.01 9.56
C ILE A 137 -14.64 15.50 10.88
N VAL A 138 -15.76 14.78 10.82
CA VAL A 138 -16.50 14.24 11.98
C VAL A 138 -16.92 12.78 11.77
N PRO A 139 -17.08 11.97 12.84
CA PRO A 139 -16.86 12.29 14.26
C PRO A 139 -15.44 11.97 14.79
N GLY A 140 -14.69 11.15 14.05
CA GLY A 140 -13.49 10.42 14.49
C GLY A 140 -13.37 9.12 13.69
N GLY A 141 -12.38 8.26 13.98
CA GLY A 141 -12.27 6.94 13.34
C GLY A 141 -11.73 6.94 11.91
N TYR A 142 -10.91 7.94 11.53
CA TYR A 142 -10.32 8.09 10.20
C TYR A 142 -8.81 8.32 10.28
N SER A 143 -8.14 8.14 9.14
CA SER A 143 -6.76 8.60 8.92
C SER A 143 -6.74 9.84 8.03
N ALA A 144 -6.07 10.90 8.47
CA ALA A 144 -5.86 12.14 7.72
C ALA A 144 -4.35 12.36 7.52
N LEU A 145 -3.90 12.40 6.27
CA LEU A 145 -2.51 12.60 5.88
C LEU A 145 -2.40 13.82 4.96
N ARG A 146 -1.59 14.82 5.37
CA ARG A 146 -1.34 16.06 4.60
C ARG A 146 -2.64 16.84 4.28
N VAL A 147 -3.66 16.73 5.14
CA VAL A 147 -4.96 17.38 4.97
C VAL A 147 -4.91 18.83 5.47
N ARG A 148 -5.50 19.76 4.73
CA ARG A 148 -5.62 21.18 5.12
C ARG A 148 -7.06 21.50 5.43
N VAL A 149 -7.36 22.00 6.62
CA VAL A 149 -8.72 22.32 7.06
C VAL A 149 -8.78 23.76 7.56
N ASP A 150 -9.42 24.63 6.79
CA ASP A 150 -9.44 26.08 7.01
C ASP A 150 -10.90 26.57 7.19
N GLY A 151 -11.11 27.54 8.09
CA GLY A 151 -12.43 28.14 8.39
C GLY A 151 -13.36 27.30 9.28
N CYS A 152 -13.04 26.05 9.58
CA CYS A 152 -13.94 25.13 10.29
C CYS A 152 -13.90 25.29 11.83
N ARG A 153 -15.07 25.15 12.48
CA ARG A 153 -15.25 25.21 13.94
C ARG A 153 -14.42 24.16 14.68
N GLN A 154 -14.50 22.90 14.24
CA GLN A 154 -13.65 21.81 14.68
C GLN A 154 -13.00 21.17 13.44
N PRO A 155 -11.71 21.46 13.14
CA PRO A 155 -11.10 21.01 11.89
C PRO A 155 -11.01 19.49 11.79
N PHE A 156 -10.56 18.85 12.88
CA PHE A 156 -10.44 17.40 13.01
C PHE A 156 -11.12 16.96 14.31
N ARG A 157 -12.37 16.47 14.24
CA ARG A 157 -13.03 15.88 15.41
C ARG A 157 -12.52 14.45 15.62
N GLN A 158 -12.33 14.11 16.89
CA GLN A 158 -11.90 12.80 17.38
C GLN A 158 -12.40 12.61 18.82
N SER A 159 -12.53 11.38 19.28
CA SER A 159 -12.84 11.02 20.67
C SER A 159 -12.03 9.79 21.12
N PRO A 160 -11.99 9.43 22.41
CA PRO A 160 -11.35 8.20 22.86
C PRO A 160 -11.98 6.94 22.24
N ASP A 161 -13.28 6.96 21.99
CA ASP A 161 -14.03 5.84 21.38
C ASP A 161 -13.93 5.81 19.84
N ALA A 162 -13.45 6.89 19.23
CA ALA A 162 -13.23 7.04 17.79
C ALA A 162 -12.00 7.95 17.54
N PRO A 163 -10.77 7.46 17.84
CA PRO A 163 -9.56 8.24 17.62
C PRO A 163 -9.35 8.47 16.12
N ALA A 164 -8.67 9.56 15.77
CA ALA A 164 -8.24 9.83 14.40
C ALA A 164 -6.71 9.85 14.32
N SER A 165 -6.15 9.20 13.31
CA SER A 165 -4.72 9.32 13.00
C SER A 165 -4.54 10.57 12.13
N ILE A 166 -3.79 11.57 12.59
CA ILE A 166 -3.65 12.86 11.89
C ILE A 166 -2.17 13.18 11.77
N VAL A 167 -1.66 13.16 10.53
CA VAL A 167 -0.23 13.29 10.20
C VAL A 167 -0.05 14.38 9.15
N ASP A 168 0.99 15.21 9.31
CA ASP A 168 1.40 16.32 8.42
C ASP A 168 0.27 17.28 7.98
N SER A 169 -0.80 17.34 8.76
CA SER A 169 -2.02 18.06 8.44
C SER A 169 -2.03 19.45 9.08
N THR A 170 -2.77 20.40 8.51
CA THR A 170 -2.84 21.79 8.97
C THR A 170 -4.26 22.25 9.25
N ALA A 171 -4.45 23.04 10.31
CA ALA A 171 -5.68 23.75 10.59
C ALA A 171 -5.46 25.27 10.57
N ASN A 172 -6.28 26.02 9.81
CA ASN A 172 -6.17 27.47 9.67
C ASN A 172 -4.72 27.92 9.33
N GLY A 173 -4.13 27.28 8.33
CA GLY A 173 -2.75 27.51 7.89
C GLY A 173 -1.61 27.12 8.87
N ARG A 174 -1.91 26.49 10.01
CA ARG A 174 -0.90 26.07 11.02
C ARG A 174 -0.81 24.54 11.14
N PRO A 175 0.36 23.94 11.40
CA PRO A 175 0.46 22.51 11.72
C PRO A 175 -0.51 22.10 12.83
N TYR A 176 -1.29 21.05 12.59
CA TYR A 176 -2.26 20.55 13.55
C TYR A 176 -1.64 19.44 14.39
N THR A 177 -1.37 19.74 15.66
CA THR A 177 -1.04 18.72 16.66
C THR A 177 -2.33 18.38 17.43
N PRO A 178 -2.79 17.10 17.43
CA PRO A 178 -3.90 16.68 18.27
C PRO A 178 -3.70 17.13 19.72
N GLY A 179 -4.66 17.89 20.26
CA GLY A 179 -4.64 18.28 21.66
C GLY A 179 -4.62 17.04 22.54
N ARG A 180 -3.62 16.93 23.42
CA ARG A 180 -3.37 15.75 24.28
C ARG A 180 -4.49 15.57 25.30
N SER A 181 -5.62 15.02 24.85
CA SER A 181 -6.71 14.59 25.72
C SER A 181 -6.22 13.43 26.57
N VAL A 182 -6.22 13.62 27.89
CA VAL A 182 -5.85 12.59 28.86
C VAL A 182 -7.05 11.65 29.00
N ALA A 183 -7.15 10.68 28.09
CA ALA A 183 -8.05 9.54 28.19
C ALA A 183 -7.21 8.27 28.42
N ALA A 184 -7.65 7.42 29.35
CA ALA A 184 -6.82 6.37 29.91
C ALA A 184 -6.43 5.29 28.89
N THR A 185 -5.14 4.96 28.85
CA THR A 185 -4.64 3.71 28.27
C THR A 185 -5.35 2.52 28.93
N PRO A 186 -5.94 1.57 28.18
CA PRO A 186 -6.46 0.34 28.76
C PRO A 186 -5.30 -0.46 29.37
N THR A 187 -5.40 -0.74 30.67
CA THR A 187 -4.36 -1.39 31.47
C THR A 187 -4.00 -2.77 30.91
N PRO A 188 -2.76 -3.01 30.44
CA PRO A 188 -2.26 -4.36 30.28
C PRO A 188 -2.22 -5.01 31.67
N LYS A 189 -2.80 -6.21 31.83
CA LYS A 189 -2.68 -6.93 33.10
C LYS A 189 -1.23 -7.35 33.32
N ASP A 190 -0.71 -6.86 34.43
CA ASP A 190 0.58 -7.13 35.06
C ASP A 190 1.06 -8.60 34.98
N PHE A 191 2.34 -8.76 34.64
CA PHE A 191 3.18 -9.87 35.10
C PHE A 191 4.62 -9.40 35.36
N GLY A 192 4.83 -8.65 36.44
CA GLY A 192 6.07 -8.70 37.23
C GLY A 192 7.11 -7.60 36.98
N THR A 193 6.93 -6.45 37.65
CA THR A 193 7.99 -5.60 38.25
C THR A 193 9.37 -5.55 37.58
N ASP A 194 9.65 -4.49 36.82
CA ASP A 194 11.02 -4.07 36.51
C ASP A 194 11.68 -3.33 37.71
N PRO A 195 12.99 -3.52 37.96
CA PRO A 195 13.78 -2.70 38.89
C PRO A 195 14.10 -1.31 38.30
N PRO A 196 14.49 -0.32 39.13
CA PRO A 196 14.45 1.09 38.74
C PRO A 196 15.54 1.52 37.75
N SER A 197 15.16 2.46 36.89
CA SER A 197 16.07 3.19 35.99
C SER A 197 17.20 3.86 36.75
N ALA A 198 18.44 3.65 36.29
CA ALA A 198 19.61 4.41 36.69
C ALA A 198 20.04 5.33 35.54
N GLU A 199 19.94 6.62 35.80
CA GLU A 199 20.32 7.71 34.89
C GLU A 199 21.84 7.71 34.64
N ASN A 200 22.26 7.67 33.37
CA ASN A 200 23.57 8.13 32.94
C ASN A 200 23.48 8.64 31.50
N ALA A 201 23.92 9.88 31.30
CA ALA A 201 23.77 10.60 30.04
C ALA A 201 25.02 10.47 29.14
N ALA A 202 24.87 11.03 27.93
CA ALA A 202 25.89 11.34 26.92
C ALA A 202 26.15 10.27 25.83
N GLY A 203 25.57 10.54 24.66
CA GLY A 203 25.77 9.79 23.43
C GLY A 203 24.58 9.99 22.49
N ALA A 204 24.49 11.14 21.81
CA ALA A 204 23.50 11.36 20.77
C ALA A 204 24.10 11.01 19.39
N PRO A 205 23.52 10.05 18.64
CA PRO A 205 23.72 9.93 17.21
C PRO A 205 22.67 10.81 16.51
N THR A 206 23.07 11.91 15.87
CA THR A 206 23.29 12.09 14.41
C THR A 206 22.01 11.91 13.55
N PRO A 207 21.75 12.77 12.55
CA PRO A 207 20.42 12.92 11.99
C PRO A 207 20.08 11.81 10.98
N MET A 208 18.91 11.20 11.15
CA MET A 208 18.15 10.68 10.00
C MET A 208 17.37 11.87 9.38
N SER A 209 16.27 11.75 8.64
CA SER A 209 14.99 11.24 9.16
C SER A 209 13.93 11.19 8.05
N TYR A 210 14.22 10.50 6.96
CA TYR A 210 13.15 10.06 6.06
C TYR A 210 13.28 8.55 5.85
N TRP A 211 14.08 8.08 4.89
CA TRP A 211 14.18 6.65 4.63
C TRP A 211 14.99 5.86 5.67
N PRO A 212 14.66 4.56 5.86
CA PRO A 212 15.37 3.65 6.75
C PRO A 212 16.87 3.53 6.44
N ALA A 213 17.67 3.25 7.46
CA ALA A 213 19.13 3.10 7.36
C ALA A 213 19.65 2.13 8.46
N ALA A 214 20.97 1.96 8.57
CA ALA A 214 21.60 1.09 9.56
C ALA A 214 21.16 1.39 11.02
N GLU A 215 20.88 2.65 11.31
CA GLU A 215 20.51 3.14 12.64
C GLU A 215 19.02 2.93 12.99
N SER A 216 18.19 2.60 12.00
CA SER A 216 16.73 2.40 12.13
C SER A 216 16.24 1.03 11.69
N THR A 217 17.14 0.13 11.26
CA THR A 217 16.82 -1.20 10.75
C THR A 217 17.76 -2.26 11.30
N GLY A 218 17.33 -3.51 11.28
CA GLY A 218 18.12 -4.61 11.82
C GLY A 218 18.02 -4.69 13.34
N VAL A 219 19.06 -5.23 13.97
CA VAL A 219 19.07 -5.43 15.43
C VAL A 219 19.16 -4.09 16.16
N PRO A 220 18.24 -3.77 17.10
CA PRO A 220 18.28 -2.48 17.81
C PRO A 220 19.57 -2.33 18.61
N ALA A 221 20.16 -1.14 18.58
CA ALA A 221 21.41 -0.84 19.28
C ALA A 221 21.32 -1.20 20.78
N GLY A 222 22.33 -1.90 21.30
CA GLY A 222 22.36 -2.38 22.69
C GLY A 222 21.63 -3.69 22.96
N THR A 223 20.97 -4.30 21.96
CA THR A 223 20.35 -5.62 22.12
C THR A 223 21.41 -6.70 22.41
N VAL A 224 21.29 -7.39 23.53
CA VAL A 224 22.12 -8.56 23.87
C VAL A 224 21.55 -9.79 23.14
N LEU A 225 22.30 -10.32 22.19
CA LEU A 225 21.93 -11.52 21.42
C LEU A 225 22.48 -12.79 22.08
N ARG A 226 21.69 -13.87 22.05
CA ARG A 226 22.13 -15.23 22.41
C ARG A 226 22.38 -16.06 21.15
N GLU A 227 23.49 -16.78 21.12
CA GLU A 227 23.81 -17.68 20.01
C GLU A 227 22.76 -18.77 19.79
N SER A 228 22.49 -19.07 18.52
CA SER A 228 21.58 -20.11 18.06
C SER A 228 22.05 -20.68 16.73
N GLY A 229 21.72 -21.95 16.47
CA GLY A 229 21.80 -22.52 15.12
C GLY A 229 20.55 -22.23 14.31
N SER A 230 20.40 -22.91 13.16
CA SER A 230 19.18 -22.87 12.34
C SER A 230 17.91 -23.17 13.15
N LEU A 231 16.81 -22.52 12.78
CA LEU A 231 15.50 -22.64 13.43
C LEU A 231 14.47 -23.31 12.52
N ASP A 232 13.56 -24.09 13.10
CA ASP A 232 12.46 -24.74 12.38
C ASP A 232 11.15 -24.57 13.17
N LEU A 233 10.51 -23.42 12.95
CA LEU A 233 9.44 -22.83 13.74
C LEU A 233 8.11 -23.53 13.43
N ARG A 234 7.74 -24.47 14.30
CA ARG A 234 6.57 -25.36 14.17
C ARG A 234 5.42 -25.05 15.12
N LYS A 235 5.60 -24.14 16.09
CA LYS A 235 4.59 -23.83 17.10
C LYS A 235 3.82 -22.57 16.70
N PRO A 236 2.48 -22.62 16.53
CA PRO A 236 1.70 -21.42 16.26
C PRO A 236 1.80 -20.40 17.39
N GLY A 237 1.85 -19.12 17.05
CA GLY A 237 1.97 -18.03 18.04
C GLY A 237 3.33 -17.94 18.76
N GLU A 238 4.34 -18.67 18.28
CA GLU A 238 5.67 -18.64 18.91
C GLU A 238 6.40 -17.33 18.62
N VAL A 239 6.98 -16.74 19.67
CA VAL A 239 7.76 -15.50 19.61
C VAL A 239 9.22 -15.83 19.87
N ILE A 240 10.05 -15.62 18.86
CA ILE A 240 11.50 -15.77 18.89
C ILE A 240 12.12 -14.38 18.95
N SER A 241 13.05 -14.16 19.89
CA SER A 241 13.74 -12.87 19.98
C SER A 241 15.12 -12.93 20.60
N ASN A 242 15.92 -11.89 20.33
CA ASN A 242 17.25 -11.65 20.90
C ASN A 242 18.23 -12.80 20.58
N LEU A 243 18.22 -13.29 19.34
CA LEU A 243 19.11 -14.36 18.88
C LEU A 243 20.15 -13.87 17.86
N ASN A 244 21.36 -14.40 17.95
CA ASN A 244 22.31 -14.44 16.85
C ASN A 244 22.22 -15.84 16.22
N ILE A 245 21.53 -15.92 15.09
CA ILE A 245 21.21 -17.17 14.39
C ILE A 245 22.31 -17.41 13.35
N THR A 246 23.27 -18.25 13.70
CA THR A 246 24.26 -18.78 12.74
C THR A 246 23.64 -20.00 12.07
N GLY A 247 22.87 -19.74 11.03
CA GLY A 247 21.97 -20.70 10.39
C GLY A 247 20.81 -20.00 9.67
N CYS A 248 19.83 -20.80 9.25
CA CYS A 248 18.69 -20.33 8.46
C CYS A 248 17.37 -20.65 9.17
N VAL A 249 16.30 -19.92 8.85
CA VAL A 249 15.00 -20.05 9.52
C VAL A 249 13.99 -20.71 8.59
N THR A 250 13.40 -21.82 9.03
CA THR A 250 12.23 -22.43 8.39
C THR A 250 10.99 -22.13 9.23
N VAL A 251 9.90 -21.70 8.60
CA VAL A 251 8.64 -21.36 9.25
C VAL A 251 7.53 -22.25 8.71
N ARG A 252 6.86 -22.98 9.59
CA ARG A 252 5.81 -23.96 9.27
C ARG A 252 4.50 -23.71 10.00
N ALA A 253 4.45 -22.72 10.88
CA ALA A 253 3.31 -22.44 11.74
C ALA A 253 2.80 -21.00 11.55
N ALA A 254 1.53 -20.81 11.88
CA ALA A 254 0.86 -19.51 11.80
C ALA A 254 1.19 -18.59 12.99
N ASN A 255 1.12 -17.27 12.75
CA ASN A 255 1.27 -16.22 13.75
C ASN A 255 2.62 -16.24 14.50
N VAL A 256 3.68 -16.69 13.82
CA VAL A 256 5.05 -16.68 14.37
C VAL A 256 5.61 -15.26 14.31
N VAL A 257 6.31 -14.85 15.36
CA VAL A 257 7.04 -13.57 15.40
C VAL A 257 8.53 -13.85 15.60
N LEU A 258 9.38 -13.33 14.72
CA LEU A 258 10.83 -13.30 14.88
C LEU A 258 11.28 -11.84 14.99
N ARG A 259 11.92 -11.46 16.09
CA ARG A 259 12.30 -10.05 16.31
C ARG A 259 13.64 -9.82 16.99
N ASN A 260 14.19 -8.61 16.89
CA ASN A 260 15.42 -8.19 17.57
C ASN A 260 16.57 -9.21 17.41
N SER A 261 16.78 -9.73 16.20
CA SER A 261 17.66 -10.89 15.97
C SER A 261 18.52 -10.73 14.72
N ARG A 262 19.69 -11.35 14.70
CA ARG A 262 20.56 -11.44 13.52
C ARG A 262 20.46 -12.83 12.92
N ILE A 263 20.41 -12.92 11.59
CA ILE A 263 20.50 -14.15 10.81
C ILE A 263 21.76 -14.08 9.93
N THR A 264 22.64 -15.07 10.04
CA THR A 264 23.74 -15.30 9.10
C THR A 264 23.54 -16.68 8.48
N CYS A 265 23.04 -16.72 7.23
CA CYS A 265 22.56 -17.94 6.59
C CYS A 265 23.39 -18.34 5.35
N ASP A 266 24.23 -19.36 5.51
CA ASP A 266 25.07 -19.96 4.46
C ASP A 266 24.29 -20.95 3.56
N SER A 267 23.15 -20.53 2.99
CA SER A 267 22.27 -21.37 2.16
C SER A 267 22.29 -20.96 0.70
N ALA A 268 22.23 -21.92 -0.22
CA ALA A 268 22.00 -21.67 -1.64
C ALA A 268 20.53 -21.33 -1.98
N THR A 269 19.63 -21.31 -0.98
CA THR A 269 18.19 -21.03 -1.15
C THR A 269 17.78 -19.79 -0.38
N PHE A 270 17.18 -19.94 0.81
CA PHE A 270 16.55 -18.84 1.55
C PHE A 270 17.16 -18.62 2.93
N SER A 271 17.21 -17.36 3.39
CA SER A 271 17.50 -17.01 4.79
C SER A 271 16.31 -17.36 5.68
N ILE A 272 15.10 -17.01 5.22
CA ILE A 272 13.82 -17.36 5.84
C ILE A 272 12.91 -18.02 4.80
N ARG A 273 12.41 -19.23 5.08
CA ARG A 273 11.46 -19.95 4.23
C ARG A 273 10.13 -20.22 4.94
N THR A 274 9.06 -19.61 4.47
CA THR A 274 7.68 -20.01 4.80
C THR A 274 7.29 -21.25 4.00
N TYR A 275 6.55 -22.15 4.65
CA TYR A 275 5.88 -23.29 4.02
C TYR A 275 4.36 -23.03 3.96
N GLU A 276 3.63 -23.84 3.19
CA GLU A 276 2.19 -23.73 2.94
C GLU A 276 1.32 -23.58 4.22
N SER A 277 1.72 -24.22 5.33
CA SER A 277 1.03 -24.14 6.63
C SER A 277 1.40 -22.92 7.48
N ALA A 278 2.29 -22.03 7.01
CA ALA A 278 2.67 -20.80 7.68
C ALA A 278 1.87 -19.61 7.14
N SER A 279 1.36 -18.79 8.06
CA SER A 279 0.67 -17.54 7.76
C SER A 279 0.93 -16.51 8.85
N ASN A 280 0.75 -15.22 8.54
CA ASN A 280 0.95 -14.12 9.49
C ASN A 280 2.33 -14.15 10.18
N LEU A 281 3.39 -14.52 9.45
CA LEU A 281 4.76 -14.39 9.96
C LEU A 281 5.09 -12.90 10.11
N VAL A 282 5.57 -12.48 11.27
CA VAL A 282 6.15 -11.14 11.46
C VAL A 282 7.65 -11.27 11.68
N VAL A 283 8.43 -10.56 10.88
CA VAL A 283 9.88 -10.38 11.06
C VAL A 283 10.14 -8.90 11.32
N GLU A 284 10.58 -8.55 12.52
CA GLU A 284 10.70 -7.16 12.99
C GLU A 284 12.07 -6.88 13.63
N ASP A 285 12.74 -5.79 13.25
CA ASP A 285 14.06 -5.45 13.82
C ASP A 285 15.07 -6.61 13.68
N VAL A 286 15.17 -7.15 12.47
CA VAL A 286 16.02 -8.30 12.15
C VAL A 286 17.03 -7.95 11.07
N GLU A 287 18.29 -8.28 11.33
CA GLU A 287 19.38 -8.20 10.36
C GLU A 287 19.53 -9.55 9.66
N ILE A 288 19.59 -9.57 8.33
CA ILE A 288 19.72 -10.77 7.51
C ILE A 288 20.94 -10.62 6.58
N ASN A 289 21.98 -11.40 6.88
CA ASN A 289 23.18 -11.52 6.07
C ASN A 289 23.16 -12.86 5.30
N GLY A 290 22.98 -12.80 3.98
CA GLY A 290 22.88 -13.98 3.12
C GLY A 290 24.21 -14.56 2.61
N MET A 291 25.34 -14.06 3.09
CA MET A 291 26.71 -14.50 2.74
C MET A 291 27.04 -14.55 1.24
N GLY A 292 26.26 -13.88 0.39
CA GLY A 292 26.35 -13.89 -1.07
C GLY A 292 25.82 -15.17 -1.73
N ARG A 293 25.01 -15.96 -1.03
CA ARG A 293 24.57 -17.29 -1.50
C ARG A 293 23.07 -17.49 -1.57
N ASN A 294 22.28 -16.79 -0.76
CA ASN A 294 20.83 -16.98 -0.75
C ASN A 294 20.23 -16.50 -2.09
N SER A 295 19.57 -17.41 -2.83
CA SER A 295 18.82 -17.13 -4.07
C SER A 295 17.55 -16.30 -3.85
N SER A 296 17.18 -16.05 -2.59
CA SER A 296 16.27 -15.00 -2.13
C SER A 296 16.36 -14.88 -0.61
N ALA A 297 16.25 -13.67 -0.05
CA ALA A 297 16.31 -13.48 1.41
C ALA A 297 15.16 -14.17 2.16
N VAL A 298 13.92 -13.91 1.72
CA VAL A 298 12.68 -14.39 2.35
C VAL A 298 11.74 -14.88 1.26
N CYS A 299 11.13 -16.04 1.43
CA CYS A 299 10.11 -16.55 0.50
C CYS A 299 8.99 -17.26 1.27
N CYS A 300 7.72 -17.20 0.87
CA CYS A 300 7.20 -16.57 -0.36
C CYS A 300 5.92 -15.76 -0.16
N ALA A 301 5.04 -16.15 0.77
CA ALA A 301 3.74 -15.53 0.99
C ALA A 301 3.43 -15.40 2.50
N ASN A 302 2.39 -14.62 2.82
CA ASN A 302 1.80 -14.48 4.15
C ASN A 302 2.79 -14.03 5.25
N TYR A 303 3.61 -13.03 4.95
CA TYR A 303 4.58 -12.47 5.89
C TYR A 303 4.65 -10.93 5.88
N THR A 304 5.04 -10.36 7.01
CA THR A 304 5.36 -8.94 7.19
C THR A 304 6.83 -8.79 7.59
N LEU A 305 7.58 -8.00 6.84
CA LEU A 305 8.91 -7.52 7.22
C LEU A 305 8.79 -6.06 7.67
N ARG A 306 9.32 -5.72 8.85
CA ARG A 306 9.29 -4.38 9.41
C ARG A 306 10.64 -4.00 10.00
N ARG A 307 11.22 -2.88 9.57
CA ARG A 307 12.56 -2.43 10.00
C ARG A 307 13.63 -3.52 9.88
N VAL A 308 13.54 -4.36 8.85
CA VAL A 308 14.59 -5.35 8.58
C VAL A 308 15.75 -4.70 7.85
N ASN A 309 16.97 -5.16 8.14
CA ASN A 309 18.16 -4.87 7.37
C ASN A 309 18.52 -6.15 6.60
N ILE A 310 18.49 -6.12 5.27
CA ILE A 310 18.77 -7.29 4.42
C ILE A 310 19.93 -6.96 3.49
N HIS A 311 21.01 -7.73 3.59
CA HIS A 311 22.20 -7.51 2.79
C HIS A 311 22.96 -8.79 2.47
N ASN A 312 23.90 -8.70 1.52
CA ASN A 312 24.69 -9.84 1.04
C ASN A 312 23.81 -11.03 0.59
N VAL A 313 22.66 -10.78 -0.03
CA VAL A 313 21.84 -11.82 -0.68
C VAL A 313 22.04 -11.75 -2.19
N ILE A 314 21.77 -12.83 -2.94
CA ILE A 314 21.73 -12.73 -4.41
C ILE A 314 20.47 -11.93 -4.76
N ASP A 315 19.30 -12.46 -4.36
CA ASP A 315 18.01 -11.80 -4.55
C ASP A 315 17.40 -11.42 -3.20
N GLY A 316 16.61 -10.35 -3.16
CA GLY A 316 15.90 -9.92 -1.96
C GLY A 316 14.70 -10.81 -1.61
N PRO A 317 13.77 -10.33 -0.76
CA PRO A 317 12.50 -10.99 -0.52
C PRO A 317 11.68 -11.24 -1.80
N ARG A 318 11.16 -12.47 -1.94
CA ARG A 318 10.16 -12.85 -2.95
C ARG A 318 8.75 -12.57 -2.43
N LEU A 319 7.99 -11.77 -3.17
CA LEU A 319 6.69 -11.24 -2.76
C LEU A 319 5.56 -12.00 -3.45
N SER A 320 4.76 -12.71 -2.66
CA SER A 320 3.50 -13.30 -3.13
C SER A 320 2.35 -12.88 -2.22
N ALA A 321 1.23 -13.61 -2.24
CA ALA A 321 -0.01 -13.17 -1.61
C ALA A 321 0.16 -12.78 -0.12
N ASN A 322 -0.54 -11.72 0.29
CA ASN A 322 -0.54 -11.18 1.67
C ASN A 322 0.87 -10.89 2.21
N THR A 323 1.66 -10.11 1.46
CA THR A 323 3.04 -9.79 1.82
C THR A 323 3.23 -8.29 2.06
N THR A 324 3.83 -7.90 3.17
CA THR A 324 4.08 -6.50 3.54
C THR A 324 5.55 -6.28 3.87
N ILE A 325 6.17 -5.25 3.30
CA ILE A 325 7.53 -4.79 3.63
C ILE A 325 7.45 -3.30 3.92
N VAL A 326 7.78 -2.93 5.16
CA VAL A 326 7.68 -1.55 5.64
C VAL A 326 8.92 -1.12 6.43
N ASP A 327 9.27 0.15 6.32
CA ASP A 327 10.33 0.80 7.10
C ASP A 327 11.69 0.07 7.06
N SER A 328 11.97 -0.69 6.00
CA SER A 328 13.10 -1.62 5.91
C SER A 328 14.18 -1.15 4.94
N TRP A 329 15.41 -1.66 5.09
CA TRP A 329 16.54 -1.35 4.22
C TRP A 329 17.05 -2.65 3.58
N ILE A 330 17.07 -2.70 2.25
CA ILE A 330 17.54 -3.84 1.47
C ILE A 330 18.63 -3.36 0.51
N HIS A 331 19.86 -3.86 0.68
CA HIS A 331 21.05 -3.28 0.06
C HIS A 331 22.19 -4.28 -0.15
N ASP A 332 23.24 -3.87 -0.88
CA ASP A 332 24.51 -4.62 -1.03
C ASP A 332 24.36 -6.06 -1.57
N LEU A 333 23.45 -6.26 -2.54
CA LEU A 333 23.20 -7.56 -3.16
C LEU A 333 24.42 -8.08 -3.93
N VAL A 334 24.46 -9.40 -4.15
CA VAL A 334 25.63 -10.11 -4.67
C VAL A 334 25.37 -10.67 -6.05
N ARG A 335 25.90 -9.97 -7.07
CA ARG A 335 26.00 -10.48 -8.45
C ARG A 335 26.71 -11.82 -8.46
N VAL A 336 26.10 -12.83 -9.06
CA VAL A 336 26.74 -14.08 -9.48
C VAL A 336 26.57 -14.22 -11.01
N PRO A 337 27.25 -15.16 -11.69
CA PRO A 337 27.05 -15.37 -13.12
C PRO A 337 25.57 -15.59 -13.46
N ASP A 338 25.12 -14.98 -14.54
CA ASP A 338 23.76 -15.08 -15.13
C ASP A 338 22.59 -14.71 -14.19
N SER A 339 22.85 -14.14 -13.01
CA SER A 339 21.80 -13.75 -12.08
C SER A 339 21.16 -12.41 -12.44
N HIS A 340 19.85 -12.31 -12.23
CA HIS A 340 19.10 -11.06 -12.14
C HIS A 340 18.77 -10.86 -10.66
N ASN A 341 19.20 -9.72 -10.09
CA ASN A 341 19.14 -9.47 -8.65
C ASN A 341 18.28 -8.26 -8.38
N ASP A 342 17.22 -8.45 -7.61
CA ASP A 342 16.25 -7.42 -7.27
C ASP A 342 16.23 -7.23 -5.76
N THR A 343 16.06 -6.01 -5.24
CA THR A 343 15.86 -5.86 -3.77
C THR A 343 14.54 -6.48 -3.33
N LEU A 344 13.57 -6.57 -4.23
CA LEU A 344 12.26 -7.18 -4.06
C LEU A 344 11.80 -7.74 -5.42
N GLN A 345 11.27 -8.95 -5.45
CA GLN A 345 10.74 -9.54 -6.70
C GLN A 345 9.38 -10.17 -6.45
N THR A 346 8.33 -9.75 -7.16
CA THR A 346 7.03 -10.40 -7.05
C THR A 346 7.00 -11.73 -7.80
N THR A 347 6.35 -12.73 -7.21
CA THR A 347 6.23 -14.11 -7.73
C THR A 347 4.82 -14.45 -8.19
N GLY A 348 4.06 -13.40 -8.54
CA GLY A 348 2.60 -13.41 -8.64
C GLY A 348 1.91 -13.32 -7.28
N GLY A 349 0.59 -13.11 -7.28
CA GLY A 349 -0.24 -13.02 -6.08
C GLY A 349 -0.89 -11.65 -5.86
N ASP A 350 -1.63 -11.54 -4.76
CA ASP A 350 -2.47 -10.39 -4.42
C ASP A 350 -2.19 -9.81 -3.03
N ASN A 351 -2.64 -8.57 -2.78
CA ASN A 351 -2.55 -7.89 -1.49
C ASN A 351 -1.08 -7.77 -1.01
N ILE A 352 -0.30 -6.98 -1.77
CA ILE A 352 1.13 -6.77 -1.52
C ILE A 352 1.38 -5.29 -1.21
N VAL A 353 2.12 -5.01 -0.14
CA VAL A 353 2.49 -3.64 0.28
C VAL A 353 4.01 -3.51 0.37
N VAL A 354 4.57 -2.57 -0.37
CA VAL A 354 5.97 -2.15 -0.33
C VAL A 354 5.98 -0.67 -0.01
N ARG A 355 6.14 -0.30 1.26
CA ARG A 355 6.03 1.11 1.69
C ARG A 355 7.18 1.61 2.55
N HIS A 356 7.65 2.82 2.28
CA HIS A 356 8.63 3.54 3.10
C HIS A 356 9.95 2.77 3.34
N ASN A 357 10.39 2.01 2.35
CA ASN A 357 11.65 1.26 2.39
C ASN A 357 12.79 2.04 1.73
N ARG A 358 14.03 1.65 2.04
CA ARG A 358 15.23 2.05 1.31
C ARG A 358 15.74 0.85 0.50
N LEU A 359 15.78 1.00 -0.82
CA LEU A 359 16.05 -0.08 -1.77
C LEU A 359 17.26 0.29 -2.64
N GLU A 360 18.41 -0.31 -2.36
CA GLU A 360 19.69 0.03 -2.99
C GLU A 360 20.39 -1.26 -3.44
N PRO A 361 19.96 -1.90 -4.54
CA PRO A 361 20.47 -3.23 -4.92
C PRO A 361 22.00 -3.24 -5.11
N HIS A 362 22.57 -2.15 -5.60
CA HIS A 362 24.00 -2.04 -5.86
C HIS A 362 24.86 -2.07 -4.59
N ARG A 363 26.14 -2.43 -4.75
CA ARG A 363 27.17 -2.25 -3.72
C ARG A 363 27.90 -0.92 -3.92
N PRO A 364 28.09 -0.07 -2.88
CA PRO A 364 28.88 1.15 -2.98
C PRO A 364 30.27 0.89 -3.57
N GLY A 365 30.69 1.76 -4.49
CA GLY A 365 31.96 1.62 -5.20
C GLY A 365 31.95 0.63 -6.39
N THR A 366 30.84 -0.06 -6.66
CA THR A 366 30.66 -0.82 -7.92
C THR A 366 29.94 0.03 -8.98
N GLN A 367 30.13 -0.32 -10.25
CA GLN A 367 29.41 0.27 -11.39
C GLN A 367 28.30 -0.65 -11.92
N ASP A 368 27.81 -1.59 -11.10
CA ASP A 368 26.66 -2.43 -11.45
C ASP A 368 25.43 -2.00 -10.64
N PRO A 369 24.42 -1.36 -11.27
CA PRO A 369 23.16 -1.01 -10.61
C PRO A 369 22.28 -2.23 -10.31
N LEU A 370 22.67 -3.42 -10.78
CA LEU A 370 21.92 -4.68 -10.72
C LEU A 370 20.63 -4.67 -11.56
N ASN A 371 19.60 -5.46 -11.21
CA ASN A 371 18.44 -5.67 -12.07
C ASN A 371 17.24 -4.76 -11.73
N ALA A 372 16.79 -4.70 -10.46
CA ALA A 372 15.77 -3.74 -10.03
C ALA A 372 15.85 -3.43 -8.53
N CYS A 373 15.18 -2.35 -8.10
CA CYS A 373 14.70 -2.29 -6.72
C CYS A 373 13.50 -3.22 -6.57
N LEU A 374 12.48 -3.06 -7.42
CA LEU A 374 11.30 -3.92 -7.44
C LEU A 374 11.09 -4.50 -8.84
N MET A 375 11.13 -5.83 -8.98
CA MET A 375 10.69 -6.53 -10.18
C MET A 375 9.22 -6.96 -10.03
N ILE A 376 8.35 -6.48 -10.93
CA ILE A 376 6.92 -6.79 -10.95
C ILE A 376 6.65 -7.86 -12.02
N GLY A 377 6.29 -9.05 -11.54
CA GLY A 377 6.11 -10.27 -12.33
C GLY A 377 7.43 -11.04 -12.46
N SER A 378 7.35 -12.37 -12.35
CA SER A 378 8.49 -13.27 -12.57
C SER A 378 8.01 -14.58 -13.18
N THR A 379 8.91 -15.53 -13.43
CA THR A 379 8.62 -16.77 -14.18
C THR A 379 7.74 -17.78 -13.43
N THR A 380 7.27 -17.49 -12.21
CA THR A 380 6.42 -18.41 -11.41
C THR A 380 4.93 -18.19 -11.61
N SER A 381 4.50 -16.95 -11.90
CA SER A 381 3.11 -16.60 -12.18
C SER A 381 3.05 -15.23 -12.85
N ASP A 382 2.12 -15.10 -13.78
CA ASP A 382 1.86 -13.92 -14.59
C ASP A 382 0.95 -12.89 -13.95
N SER A 383 0.16 -13.28 -12.94
CA SER A 383 -0.83 -12.42 -12.30
C SER A 383 -0.30 -11.75 -11.04
N VAL A 384 -0.26 -10.42 -11.04
CA VAL A 384 0.01 -9.60 -9.84
C VAL A 384 -1.14 -8.61 -9.69
N THR A 385 -1.80 -8.61 -8.53
CA THR A 385 -2.92 -7.69 -8.28
C THR A 385 -2.82 -7.01 -6.91
N ASN A 386 -3.47 -5.86 -6.73
CA ASN A 386 -3.53 -5.15 -5.45
C ASN A 386 -2.14 -4.94 -4.83
N LEU A 387 -1.20 -4.38 -5.62
CA LEU A 387 0.17 -4.08 -5.20
C LEU A 387 0.31 -2.57 -4.97
N LEU A 388 0.63 -2.17 -3.74
CA LEU A 388 0.95 -0.78 -3.39
C LEU A 388 2.48 -0.61 -3.24
N VAL A 389 3.05 0.30 -4.02
CA VAL A 389 4.46 0.70 -3.97
C VAL A 389 4.52 2.18 -3.60
N GLU A 390 4.73 2.48 -2.32
CA GLU A 390 4.51 3.82 -1.76
C GLU A 390 5.69 4.38 -0.97
N GLU A 391 6.05 5.65 -1.18
CA GLU A 391 6.97 6.41 -0.32
C GLU A 391 8.36 5.76 -0.11
N ASN A 392 8.78 4.83 -0.99
CA ASN A 392 10.09 4.18 -0.92
C ASN A 392 11.19 5.07 -1.54
N TYR A 393 12.43 4.92 -1.08
CA TYR A 393 13.61 5.33 -1.81
C TYR A 393 14.15 4.15 -2.62
N CYS A 394 14.42 4.37 -3.89
CA CYS A 394 15.05 3.40 -4.77
C CYS A 394 16.19 4.03 -5.55
N ASP A 395 17.39 3.46 -5.47
CA ASP A 395 18.54 3.87 -6.29
C ASP A 395 19.26 2.62 -6.77
N GLY A 396 19.09 2.30 -8.06
CA GLY A 396 19.49 1.01 -8.61
C GLY A 396 18.64 0.54 -9.79
N GLY A 397 19.06 -0.58 -10.37
CA GLY A 397 18.36 -1.36 -11.39
C GLY A 397 18.87 -1.20 -12.83
N ASN A 398 18.60 -2.20 -13.65
CA ASN A 398 18.48 -2.05 -15.10
C ASN A 398 17.33 -1.08 -15.38
N TYR A 399 16.17 -1.38 -14.78
CA TYR A 399 15.13 -0.42 -14.46
C TYR A 399 14.91 -0.43 -12.95
N SER A 400 14.73 0.72 -12.33
CA SER A 400 14.45 0.82 -10.88
C SER A 400 13.20 0.04 -10.47
N ILE A 401 12.15 0.13 -11.28
CA ILE A 401 10.96 -0.72 -11.28
C ILE A 401 10.98 -1.55 -12.56
N GLY A 402 11.28 -2.85 -12.44
CA GLY A 402 11.13 -3.80 -13.52
C GLY A 402 9.67 -4.22 -13.68
N VAL A 403 9.21 -4.41 -14.92
CA VAL A 403 7.86 -4.86 -15.26
C VAL A 403 8.00 -5.95 -16.33
N ARG A 404 7.49 -7.14 -16.03
CA ARG A 404 7.51 -8.30 -16.94
C ARG A 404 6.62 -8.05 -18.16
N ASP A 405 6.96 -8.66 -19.29
CA ASP A 405 6.36 -8.37 -20.59
C ASP A 405 5.00 -9.02 -20.84
N ASP A 406 4.76 -10.18 -20.23
CA ASP A 406 3.50 -10.91 -20.17
C ASP A 406 2.81 -10.75 -18.80
N LEU A 407 2.95 -9.58 -18.15
CA LEU A 407 2.32 -9.31 -16.86
C LEU A 407 0.79 -9.12 -16.99
N VAL A 408 0.02 -9.92 -16.26
CA VAL A 408 -1.40 -9.70 -16.01
C VAL A 408 -1.53 -8.87 -14.73
N ALA A 409 -1.61 -7.55 -14.87
CA ALA A 409 -1.72 -6.62 -13.75
C ALA A 409 -3.16 -6.14 -13.51
N SER A 410 -3.51 -5.92 -12.24
CA SER A 410 -4.71 -5.18 -11.85
C SER A 410 -4.53 -4.47 -10.53
N ASN A 411 -4.94 -3.20 -10.42
CA ASN A 411 -4.81 -2.38 -9.21
C ASN A 411 -3.37 -2.39 -8.63
N ILE A 412 -2.37 -2.18 -9.49
CA ILE A 412 -1.00 -1.88 -9.06
C ILE A 412 -0.83 -0.37 -9.01
N VAL A 413 -0.40 0.17 -7.87
CA VAL A 413 -0.27 1.63 -7.64
C VAL A 413 1.15 1.95 -7.19
N ILE A 414 1.81 2.82 -7.95
CA ILE A 414 3.17 3.31 -7.66
C ILE A 414 3.06 4.82 -7.40
N ARG A 415 3.28 5.27 -6.16
CA ARG A 415 3.10 6.68 -5.74
C ARG A 415 4.07 7.13 -4.64
N GLY A 416 4.40 8.43 -4.60
CA GLY A 416 5.20 9.02 -3.52
C GLY A 416 6.67 8.58 -3.44
N ASN A 417 7.14 7.71 -4.34
CA ASN A 417 8.49 7.15 -4.26
C ASN A 417 9.55 8.17 -4.70
N ARG A 418 10.77 8.04 -4.17
CA ARG A 418 11.93 8.81 -4.57
C ARG A 418 12.94 7.94 -5.28
N PHE A 419 13.37 8.41 -6.44
CA PHE A 419 14.31 7.69 -7.30
C PHE A 419 15.66 8.39 -7.33
N GLY A 420 16.73 7.64 -7.05
CA GLY A 420 18.09 8.05 -7.35
C GLY A 420 18.40 7.95 -8.84
N ARG A 421 19.67 8.12 -9.21
CA ARG A 421 20.11 8.20 -10.61
C ARG A 421 20.84 6.93 -11.09
N ASN A 422 21.05 5.96 -10.22
CA ASN A 422 21.87 4.78 -10.49
C ASN A 422 21.07 3.67 -11.21
N PHE A 423 20.52 3.98 -12.38
CA PHE A 423 19.82 3.00 -13.22
C PHE A 423 20.47 2.89 -14.61
N ARG A 424 20.30 1.75 -15.29
CA ARG A 424 20.92 1.51 -16.62
C ARG A 424 20.08 2.01 -17.80
N TYR A 425 18.76 1.83 -17.76
CA TYR A 425 17.87 2.08 -18.90
C TYR A 425 16.76 3.10 -18.61
N GLY A 426 16.20 3.08 -17.40
CA GLY A 426 15.17 4.03 -16.98
C GLY A 426 14.68 3.77 -15.55
N VAL A 427 13.70 4.55 -15.08
CA VAL A 427 13.12 4.31 -13.76
C VAL A 427 12.11 3.17 -13.79
N ILE A 428 11.27 3.09 -14.82
CA ILE A 428 10.24 2.05 -14.92
C ILE A 428 10.25 1.45 -16.33
N ALA A 429 10.25 0.12 -16.42
CA ALA A 429 9.99 -0.58 -17.67
C ALA A 429 8.48 -0.57 -17.95
N ARG A 430 8.07 -0.48 -19.22
CA ARG A 430 6.65 -0.64 -19.64
C ARG A 430 5.70 0.25 -18.83
N SER A 431 5.99 1.55 -18.79
CA SER A 431 5.24 2.55 -18.03
C SER A 431 3.79 2.77 -18.51
N ASP A 432 3.44 2.18 -19.64
CA ASP A 432 2.12 2.09 -20.26
C ASP A 432 1.38 0.75 -20.00
N GLN A 433 1.98 -0.16 -19.21
CA GLN A 433 1.40 -1.47 -18.89
C GLN A 433 0.01 -1.34 -18.24
N ALA A 434 -1.00 -1.93 -18.88
CA ALA A 434 -2.36 -1.96 -18.36
C ALA A 434 -2.41 -2.62 -16.97
N GLY A 435 -3.19 -2.02 -16.05
CA GLY A 435 -3.30 -2.46 -14.67
C GLY A 435 -2.29 -1.84 -13.69
N ILE A 436 -1.28 -1.11 -14.21
CA ILE A 436 -0.34 -0.30 -13.41
C ILE A 436 -0.73 1.18 -13.47
N SER A 437 -0.78 1.82 -12.31
CA SER A 437 -0.99 3.26 -12.14
C SER A 437 0.29 3.90 -11.61
N TRP A 438 0.87 4.82 -12.40
CA TRP A 438 2.00 5.65 -11.99
C TRP A 438 1.54 7.06 -11.64
N ASP A 439 1.64 7.43 -10.36
CA ASP A 439 1.35 8.79 -9.91
C ASP A 439 2.51 9.73 -10.28
N ARG A 440 2.42 10.34 -11.47
CA ARG A 440 3.44 11.26 -12.01
C ARG A 440 3.72 12.46 -11.09
N GLY A 441 2.76 12.88 -10.27
CA GLY A 441 2.91 14.05 -9.42
C GLY A 441 3.72 13.78 -8.15
N SER A 442 3.70 12.54 -7.65
CA SER A 442 4.30 12.18 -6.37
C SER A 442 5.54 11.27 -6.48
N ASN A 443 5.73 10.57 -7.59
CA ASN A 443 6.99 9.88 -7.86
C ASN A 443 8.03 10.89 -8.39
N VAL A 444 9.08 11.15 -7.62
CA VAL A 444 10.03 12.25 -7.87
C VAL A 444 11.49 11.81 -7.82
N TRP A 445 12.37 12.57 -8.47
CA TRP A 445 13.80 12.40 -8.31
C TRP A 445 14.25 12.83 -6.91
N PHE A 446 15.11 12.03 -6.28
CA PHE A 446 15.63 12.30 -4.94
C PHE A 446 16.42 13.61 -4.88
N ASP A 447 17.24 13.88 -5.89
CA ASP A 447 18.16 15.01 -5.96
C ASP A 447 17.49 16.39 -6.12
N SER A 448 16.36 16.43 -6.83
CA SER A 448 15.77 17.66 -7.36
C SER A 448 14.28 17.82 -7.02
N GLY A 449 13.64 16.78 -6.46
CA GLY A 449 12.21 16.76 -6.15
C GLY A 449 11.31 16.90 -7.38
N GLN A 450 11.85 16.88 -8.59
CA GLN A 450 11.08 16.99 -9.83
C GLN A 450 10.40 15.65 -10.15
N PRO A 451 9.20 15.67 -10.76
CA PRO A 451 8.54 14.47 -11.28
C PRO A 451 9.48 13.57 -12.08
N VAL A 452 9.44 12.26 -11.79
CA VAL A 452 9.94 11.25 -12.71
C VAL A 452 8.92 11.11 -13.84
N VAL A 453 9.35 11.44 -15.06
CA VAL A 453 8.59 11.11 -16.27
C VAL A 453 8.89 9.65 -16.62
N PRO A 454 7.86 8.77 -16.67
CA PRO A 454 8.01 7.35 -17.01
C PRO A 454 8.35 7.07 -18.47
#